data_AF-A0A957GNJ7-F1
#
_entry.id   AF-A0A957GNJ7-F1
#
_cell.length_a   1.000
_cell.length_b   1.000
_cell.length_c   1.000
_cell.angle_alpha   90.00
_cell.angle_beta   90.00
_cell.angle_gamma   90.00
#
_symmetry.space_group_name_H-M   'P 1'
#
loop_
_entity.id
_entity.type
_entity.pdbx_description
1 polymer ?
#
loop_
_entity_poly.entity_id
_entity_poly.type
_entity_poly.pdbx_seq_one_letter_code
_entity_poly.pdbx_strand_id
1 'polypeptide(L)'
;MTNVYSELANRIRGEIAELTRLVELTRQRWLTGKTYPAQQDVYLESVALNLHSFYSGLERLFELTAKHLDRSLPTGEAWHRDLLQQMATDKLQHRPAILSQDSADTLDEFRRFRHLIRNVYTFNLVPAKMERLVLVLPAMWSQ
;
A
#
# COMPACT_ATOMS: atom_id res chain seq x y z
N MET A 1 -18.49 -22.34 -14.46
CA MET A 1 -17.20 -21.61 -14.59
C MET A 1 -17.26 -20.15 -14.09
N THR A 2 -18.41 -19.62 -13.66
CA THR A 2 -18.62 -18.22 -13.27
C THR A 2 -18.28 -17.88 -11.81
N ASN A 3 -18.28 -18.86 -10.90
CA ASN A 3 -18.23 -18.60 -9.45
C ASN A 3 -16.85 -18.08 -8.95
N VAL A 4 -15.75 -18.66 -9.41
CA VAL A 4 -14.40 -18.32 -8.89
C VAL A 4 -13.99 -16.88 -9.24
N TYR A 5 -14.31 -16.41 -10.46
CA TYR A 5 -13.99 -15.04 -10.87
C TYR A 5 -14.88 -14.01 -10.18
N SER A 6 -16.15 -14.33 -9.89
CA SER A 6 -17.01 -13.45 -9.10
C SER A 6 -16.55 -13.35 -7.64
N GLU A 7 -16.12 -14.46 -7.04
CA GLU A 7 -15.56 -14.46 -5.68
C GLU A 7 -14.27 -13.62 -5.61
N LEU A 8 -13.35 -13.80 -6.58
CA LEU A 8 -12.13 -13.00 -6.66
C LEU A 8 -12.43 -11.51 -6.85
N ALA A 9 -13.34 -11.17 -7.76
CA ALA A 9 -13.74 -9.78 -7.98
C ALA A 9 -14.36 -9.15 -6.72
N ASN A 10 -15.21 -9.89 -6.01
CA ASN A 10 -15.79 -9.42 -4.75
C ASN A 10 -14.73 -9.21 -3.67
N ARG A 11 -13.74 -10.11 -3.56
CA ARG A 11 -12.62 -9.95 -2.64
C ARG A 11 -11.79 -8.70 -2.96
N ILE A 12 -11.46 -8.48 -4.24
CA ILE A 12 -10.71 -7.29 -4.68
C ILE A 12 -11.49 -6.01 -4.36
N ARG A 13 -12.80 -5.96 -4.67
CA ARG A 13 -13.64 -4.80 -4.35
C ARG A 13 -13.71 -4.53 -2.84
N GLY A 14 -13.79 -5.59 -2.03
CA GLY A 14 -13.78 -5.47 -0.57
C GLY A 14 -12.47 -4.85 -0.06
N GLU A 15 -11.33 -5.35 -0.50
CA GLU A 15 -10.01 -4.81 -0.13
C GLU A 15 -9.85 -3.35 -0.60
N ILE A 16 -10.30 -3.01 -1.82
CA ILE A 16 -10.29 -1.62 -2.31
C ILE A 16 -11.11 -0.71 -1.38
N ALA A 17 -12.30 -1.14 -0.96
CA ALA A 17 -13.15 -0.36 -0.06
C ALA A 17 -12.49 -0.12 1.31
N GLU A 18 -11.84 -1.14 1.88
CA GLU A 18 -11.10 -0.99 3.14
C GLU A 18 -9.87 -0.08 2.98
N LEU A 19 -9.12 -0.19 1.88
CA LEU A 19 -8.00 0.70 1.59
C LEU A 19 -8.45 2.15 1.43
N THR A 20 -9.58 2.40 0.77
CA THR A 20 -10.16 3.76 0.64
C THR A 20 -10.47 4.36 2.02
N ARG A 21 -11.08 3.59 2.93
CA ARG A 21 -11.33 4.06 4.30
C ARG A 21 -10.04 4.35 5.05
N LEU A 22 -9.03 3.49 4.87
CA LEU A 22 -7.73 3.64 5.50
C LEU A 22 -7.01 4.90 5.03
N VAL A 23 -7.06 5.22 3.74
CA VAL A 23 -6.48 6.44 3.16
C VAL A 23 -7.09 7.69 3.81
N GLU A 24 -8.42 7.76 3.88
CA GLU A 24 -9.11 8.91 4.48
C GLU A 24 -8.83 9.01 5.99
N LEU A 25 -8.85 7.89 6.71
CA LEU A 25 -8.52 7.85 8.13
C LEU A 25 -7.08 8.33 8.41
N THR A 26 -6.14 7.95 7.54
CA THR A 26 -4.73 8.38 7.63
C THR A 26 -4.61 9.90 7.50
N ARG A 27 -5.28 10.46 6.49
CA ARG A 27 -5.31 11.91 6.24
C ARG A 27 -5.91 12.66 7.43
N GLN A 28 -7.04 12.19 7.95
CA GLN A 28 -7.70 12.78 9.11
C GLN A 28 -6.79 12.76 10.34
N ARG A 29 -6.21 11.61 10.67
CA ARG A 29 -5.31 11.46 11.83
C ARG A 29 -4.07 12.34 11.72
N TRP A 30 -3.50 12.46 10.52
CA TRP A 30 -2.37 13.36 10.27
C TRP A 30 -2.73 14.82 10.54
N LEU A 31 -3.87 15.29 10.04
CA LEU A 31 -4.32 16.66 10.26
C LEU A 31 -4.66 16.91 11.73
N THR A 32 -5.35 15.99 12.39
CA THR A 32 -5.69 16.10 13.82
C THR A 32 -4.41 16.13 14.67
N GLY A 33 -3.42 15.30 14.38
CA GLY A 33 -2.13 15.32 15.09
C GLY A 33 -1.39 16.66 14.99
N LYS A 34 -1.53 17.38 13.86
CA LYS A 34 -0.99 18.74 13.71
C LYS A 34 -1.73 19.77 14.58
N THR A 35 -3.02 19.55 14.86
CA THR A 35 -3.85 20.44 15.69
C THR A 35 -3.64 20.22 17.19
N TYR A 36 -3.20 19.02 17.61
CA TYR A 36 -2.99 18.67 19.02
C TYR A 36 -1.53 18.26 19.32
N PRO A 37 -0.58 19.22 19.39
CA PRO A 37 0.85 18.93 19.60
C PRO A 37 1.16 18.08 20.84
N ALA A 38 0.40 18.28 21.93
CA ALA A 38 0.58 17.53 23.18
C ALA A 38 0.27 16.02 23.05
N GLN A 39 -0.43 15.61 21.99
CA GLN A 39 -0.78 14.20 21.71
C GLN A 39 -0.23 13.74 20.36
N GLN A 40 0.68 14.52 19.76
CA GLN A 40 1.15 14.30 18.39
C GLN A 40 1.72 12.89 18.19
N ASP A 41 2.44 12.36 19.17
CA ASP A 41 3.05 11.03 19.10
C ASP A 41 2.00 9.92 18.89
N VAL A 42 0.86 9.98 19.59
CA VAL A 42 -0.24 9.01 19.42
C VAL A 42 -0.79 9.03 18.00
N TYR A 43 -0.94 10.23 17.41
CA TYR A 43 -1.37 10.36 16.03
C TYR A 43 -0.31 9.89 15.03
N LEU A 44 0.98 10.16 15.30
CA LEU A 44 2.09 9.67 14.47
C LEU A 44 2.16 8.15 14.47
N GLU A 45 2.07 7.49 15.63
CA GLU A 45 2.02 6.03 15.71
C GLU A 45 0.84 5.46 14.90
N SER A 46 -0.31 6.11 15.02
CA SER A 46 -1.51 5.72 14.29
C SER A 46 -1.37 5.88 12.76
N VAL A 47 -0.78 6.99 12.30
CA VAL A 47 -0.50 7.23 10.88
C VAL A 47 0.55 6.26 10.36
N ALA A 48 1.60 5.98 11.14
CA ALA A 48 2.64 5.02 10.79
C ALA A 48 2.06 3.62 10.57
N LEU A 49 1.19 3.16 11.47
CA LEU A 49 0.48 1.89 11.33
C LEU A 49 -0.44 1.89 10.10
N ASN A 50 -1.13 2.98 9.82
CA ASN A 50 -2.01 3.05 8.66
C ASN A 50 -1.22 3.01 7.34
N LEU A 51 -0.10 3.74 7.22
CA LEU A 51 0.76 3.71 6.04
C LEU A 51 1.35 2.31 5.81
N HIS A 52 1.79 1.64 6.88
CA HIS A 52 2.20 0.23 6.84
C HIS A 52 1.08 -0.67 6.32
N SER A 53 -0.14 -0.48 6.84
CA SER A 53 -1.31 -1.30 6.50
C SER A 53 -1.77 -1.07 5.07
N PHE A 54 -1.66 0.16 4.56
CA PHE A 54 -1.99 0.51 3.19
C PHE A 54 -1.15 -0.27 2.20
N TYR A 55 0.19 -0.22 2.34
CA TYR A 55 1.07 -0.98 1.45
C TYR A 55 0.87 -2.49 1.60
N SER A 56 0.66 -2.97 2.83
CA SER A 56 0.37 -4.39 3.05
C SER A 56 -0.94 -4.83 2.38
N GLY A 57 -1.95 -3.97 2.29
CA GLY A 57 -3.19 -4.23 1.55
C GLY A 57 -2.96 -4.27 0.04
N LEU A 58 -2.18 -3.32 -0.50
CA LEU A 58 -1.76 -3.33 -1.90
C LEU A 58 -1.00 -4.62 -2.27
N GLU A 59 -0.06 -5.06 -1.43
CA GLU A 59 0.66 -6.32 -1.66
C GLU A 59 -0.29 -7.51 -1.79
N ARG A 60 -1.33 -7.60 -0.95
CA ARG A 60 -2.33 -8.68 -1.04
C ARG A 60 -3.09 -8.62 -2.38
N LEU A 61 -3.43 -7.42 -2.84
CA LEU A 61 -4.07 -7.25 -4.16
C LEU A 61 -3.11 -7.68 -5.28
N PHE A 62 -1.83 -7.34 -5.19
CA PHE A 62 -0.82 -7.74 -6.16
C PHE A 62 -0.58 -9.25 -6.15
N GLU A 63 -0.55 -9.89 -4.98
CA GLU A 63 -0.46 -11.35 -4.85
C GLU A 63 -1.67 -12.04 -5.48
N LEU A 64 -2.89 -11.53 -5.26
CA LEU A 64 -4.09 -12.05 -5.89
C LEU A 64 -4.01 -11.95 -7.41
N THR A 65 -3.62 -10.79 -7.94
CA THR A 65 -3.38 -10.58 -9.37
C THR A 65 -2.34 -11.54 -9.92
N ALA A 66 -1.17 -11.62 -9.29
CA ALA A 66 -0.07 -12.46 -9.73
C ALA A 66 -0.42 -13.95 -9.70
N LYS A 67 -1.13 -14.40 -8.65
CA LYS A 67 -1.56 -15.79 -8.51
C LYS A 67 -2.61 -16.19 -9.55
N HIS A 68 -3.60 -15.34 -9.79
CA HIS A 68 -4.75 -15.70 -10.63
C HIS A 68 -4.58 -15.33 -12.10
N LEU A 69 -3.93 -14.20 -12.40
CA LEU A 69 -3.72 -13.72 -13.77
C LEU A 69 -2.34 -14.10 -14.29
N ASP A 70 -1.28 -13.80 -13.54
CA ASP A 70 0.10 -14.04 -14.02
C ASP A 70 0.55 -15.49 -13.85
N ARG A 71 -0.19 -16.27 -13.06
CA ARG A 71 0.10 -17.67 -12.68
C ARG A 71 1.51 -17.89 -12.12
N SER A 72 2.09 -16.83 -11.56
CA SER A 72 3.45 -16.84 -11.03
C SER A 72 3.60 -15.79 -9.94
N LEU A 73 4.24 -16.19 -8.83
CA LEU A 73 4.59 -15.32 -7.72
C LEU A 73 6.12 -15.24 -7.61
N PRO A 74 6.70 -14.06 -7.36
CA PRO A 74 8.10 -13.93 -7.02
C PRO A 74 8.45 -14.67 -5.73
N THR A 75 9.70 -15.09 -5.60
CA THR A 75 10.22 -15.80 -4.43
C THR A 75 11.57 -15.22 -4.00
N GLY A 76 12.08 -15.64 -2.84
CA GLY A 76 13.33 -15.13 -2.27
C GLY A 76 13.15 -13.83 -1.49
N GLU A 77 14.25 -13.25 -0.98
CA GLU A 77 14.19 -12.11 -0.05
C GLU A 77 13.65 -10.81 -0.67
N ALA A 78 13.85 -10.63 -1.98
CA ALA A 78 13.43 -9.45 -2.71
C ALA A 78 12.00 -9.52 -3.26
N TRP A 79 11.24 -10.58 -2.92
CA TRP A 79 9.94 -10.87 -3.54
C TRP A 79 8.96 -9.69 -3.47
N HIS A 80 8.98 -8.91 -2.38
CA HIS A 80 8.12 -7.74 -2.21
C HIS A 80 8.36 -6.67 -3.29
N ARG A 81 9.63 -6.43 -3.63
CA ARG A 81 10.02 -5.47 -4.67
C ARG A 81 9.71 -6.05 -6.05
N ASP A 82 10.01 -7.32 -6.25
CA ASP A 82 9.83 -7.97 -7.54
C ASP A 82 8.34 -8.12 -7.88
N LEU A 83 7.47 -8.28 -6.88
CA LEU A 83 6.02 -8.29 -7.03
C LEU A 83 5.50 -6.92 -7.49
N LEU A 84 6.01 -5.83 -6.90
CA LEU A 84 5.67 -4.48 -7.32
C LEU A 84 6.08 -4.22 -8.77
N GLN A 85 7.30 -4.60 -9.14
CA GLN A 85 7.77 -4.46 -10.53
C GLN A 85 6.96 -5.34 -11.50
N GLN A 86 6.56 -6.53 -11.08
CA GLN A 86 5.69 -7.40 -11.86
C GLN A 86 4.35 -6.73 -12.17
N MET A 87 3.78 -5.96 -11.24
CA MET A 87 2.54 -5.20 -11.48
C MET A 87 2.72 -4.06 -12.48
N ALA A 88 3.92 -3.47 -12.53
CA ALA A 88 4.29 -2.39 -13.45
C ALA A 88 4.75 -2.87 -14.84
N THR A 89 4.82 -4.18 -15.06
CA THR A 89 5.31 -4.77 -16.31
C THR A 89 4.18 -5.46 -17.06
N ASP A 90 4.16 -5.30 -18.39
CA ASP A 90 3.27 -6.06 -19.26
C ASP A 90 3.61 -7.56 -19.19
N LYS A 91 2.59 -8.38 -18.97
CA LYS A 91 2.69 -9.84 -19.06
C LYS A 91 1.98 -10.29 -20.32
N LEU A 92 2.77 -10.44 -21.39
CA LEU A 92 2.31 -10.89 -22.70
C LEU A 92 1.39 -12.11 -22.54
N GLN A 93 0.22 -12.08 -23.18
CA GLN A 93 -0.85 -13.09 -23.10
C GLN A 93 -1.65 -13.16 -21.79
N HIS A 94 -1.26 -12.47 -20.70
CA HIS A 94 -1.97 -12.54 -19.41
C HIS A 94 -2.68 -11.24 -19.06
N ARG A 95 -1.95 -10.11 -19.01
CA ARG A 95 -2.49 -8.78 -18.70
C ARG A 95 -1.51 -7.66 -19.09
N PRO A 96 -2.01 -6.45 -19.38
CA PRO A 96 -1.16 -5.27 -19.38
C PRO A 96 -0.64 -4.95 -17.96
N ALA A 97 0.34 -4.05 -17.89
CA ALA A 97 0.75 -3.41 -16.64
C ALA A 97 -0.47 -2.77 -15.97
N ILE A 98 -0.63 -3.02 -14.67
CA ILE A 98 -1.71 -2.43 -13.86
C ILE A 98 -1.24 -1.18 -13.12
N LEU A 99 0.07 -0.95 -13.06
CA LEU A 99 0.69 0.26 -12.53
C LEU A 99 1.53 0.91 -13.63
N SER A 100 1.55 2.24 -13.67
CA SER A 100 2.61 2.96 -14.36
C SER A 100 3.93 2.84 -13.59
N GLN A 101 5.05 3.09 -14.26
CA GLN A 101 6.36 3.09 -13.59
C GLN A 101 6.43 4.16 -12.49
N ASP A 102 5.91 5.36 -12.72
CA ASP A 102 5.86 6.44 -11.71
C ASP A 102 5.09 6.02 -10.45
N SER A 103 3.97 5.31 -10.63
CA SER A 103 3.19 4.78 -9.52
C SER A 103 3.97 3.69 -8.78
N ALA A 104 4.67 2.82 -9.50
CA ALA A 104 5.50 1.78 -8.90
C ALA A 104 6.65 2.38 -8.09
N ASP A 105 7.33 3.39 -8.60
CA ASP A 105 8.42 4.08 -7.90
C ASP A 105 7.91 4.76 -6.62
N THR A 106 6.75 5.39 -6.68
CA THR A 106 6.10 5.98 -5.50
C THR A 106 5.73 4.91 -4.48
N LEU A 107 5.16 3.78 -4.91
CA LEU A 107 4.80 2.66 -4.04
C LEU A 107 6.03 1.96 -3.43
N ASP A 108 7.19 1.98 -4.08
CA ASP A 108 8.43 1.48 -3.50
C ASP A 108 8.83 2.27 -2.24
N GLU A 109 8.48 3.55 -2.14
CA GLU A 109 8.70 4.33 -0.93
C GLU A 109 7.84 3.84 0.23
N PHE A 110 6.58 3.50 -0.04
CA PHE A 110 5.69 2.89 0.96
C PHE A 110 6.21 1.51 1.37
N ARG A 111 6.74 0.71 0.44
CA ARG A 111 7.40 -0.57 0.74
C ARG A 111 8.57 -0.37 1.71
N ARG A 112 9.47 0.55 1.39
CA ARG A 112 10.65 0.87 2.23
C ARG A 112 10.21 1.37 3.60
N PHE A 113 9.21 2.24 3.66
CA PHE A 113 8.63 2.72 4.91
C PHE A 113 8.10 1.55 5.73
N ARG A 114 7.28 0.67 5.15
CA ARG A 114 6.77 -0.53 5.84
C ARG A 114 7.88 -1.36 6.49
N HIS A 115 9.00 -1.56 5.80
CA HIS A 115 10.16 -2.26 6.36
C HIS A 115 10.85 -1.47 7.47
N LEU A 116 10.99 -0.14 7.32
CA LEU A 116 11.55 0.73 8.35
C LEU A 116 10.74 0.62 9.66
N ILE A 117 9.42 0.71 9.58
CA ILE A 117 8.51 0.73 10.74
C ILE A 117 8.52 -0.61 11.49
N ARG A 118 8.84 -1.73 10.81
CA ARG A 118 8.99 -3.04 11.46
C ARG A 118 10.26 -3.16 12.31
N ASN A 119 11.28 -2.35 12.01
CA ASN A 119 12.61 -2.42 12.64
C ASN A 119 12.90 -1.23 13.55
N VAL A 120 12.09 -0.17 13.48
CA VAL A 120 12.23 1.04 14.30
C VAL A 120 11.20 0.99 15.41
N TYR A 121 11.64 1.06 16.66
CA TYR A 121 10.73 1.27 17.80
C TYR A 121 9.90 2.54 17.58
N THR A 122 8.61 2.50 17.92
CA THR A 122 7.64 3.58 17.61
C THR A 122 8.04 4.96 18.15
N PHE A 123 8.94 5.05 19.13
CA PHE A 123 9.47 6.30 19.67
C PHE A 123 10.46 7.05 18.75
N ASN A 124 10.91 6.46 17.64
CA ASN A 124 11.83 7.09 16.67
C ASN A 124 11.16 7.48 15.34
N LEU A 125 9.83 7.64 15.34
CA LEU A 125 9.11 8.12 14.15
C LEU A 125 9.54 9.55 13.81
N VAL A 126 9.94 9.76 12.56
CA VAL A 126 10.35 11.09 12.05
C VAL A 126 9.19 11.67 11.23
N PRO A 127 8.46 12.69 11.73
CA PRO A 127 7.29 13.25 11.05
C PRO A 127 7.57 13.66 9.61
N ALA A 128 8.74 14.26 9.35
CA ALA A 128 9.13 14.70 8.01
C ALA A 128 9.20 13.54 6.99
N LYS A 129 9.58 12.33 7.42
CA LYS A 129 9.60 11.13 6.53
C LYS A 129 8.17 10.65 6.21
N MET A 130 7.24 10.84 7.15
CA MET A 130 5.85 10.43 7.00
C MET A 130 5.05 11.46 6.19
N GLU A 131 5.35 12.74 6.36
CA GLU A 131 4.63 13.83 5.71
C GLU A 131 4.56 13.66 4.21
N ARG A 132 5.70 13.34 3.57
CA ARG A 132 5.73 13.08 2.13
C ARG A 132 4.77 11.96 1.72
N LEU A 133 4.79 10.83 2.42
CA LEU A 133 3.92 9.68 2.13
C LEU A 133 2.45 10.03 2.32
N VAL A 134 2.11 10.76 3.38
CA VAL A 134 0.73 11.19 3.63
C VAL A 134 0.24 12.18 2.57
N LEU A 135 1.10 13.08 2.10
CA LEU A 135 0.73 14.07 1.08
C LEU A 135 0.49 13.42 -0.29
N VAL A 136 1.28 12.42 -0.68
CA VAL A 136 1.09 11.72 -1.96
C VAL A 136 -0.01 10.67 -1.90
N LEU A 137 -0.36 10.16 -0.71
CA LEU A 137 -1.30 9.05 -0.54
C LEU A 137 -2.67 9.26 -1.23
N PRO A 138 -3.34 10.42 -1.12
CA PRO A 138 -4.61 10.63 -1.81
C PRO A 138 -4.47 10.67 -3.34
N ALA A 139 -3.40 11.26 -3.86
CA ALA A 139 -3.14 11.31 -5.29
C ALA A 139 -2.81 9.92 -5.86
N MET A 140 -2.10 9.09 -5.07
CA MET A 140 -1.81 7.70 -5.38
C MET A 140 -3.04 6.79 -5.32
N TRP A 141 -4.09 7.20 -4.60
CA TRP A 141 -5.30 6.42 -4.40
C TRP A 141 -6.54 7.20 -4.87
N SER A 142 -6.58 7.49 -6.17
CA SER A 142 -7.76 8.00 -6.86
C SER A 142 -8.58 6.82 -7.40
N GLN A 143 -9.65 6.45 -6.69
CA GLN A 143 -10.64 5.47 -7.17
C GLN A 143 -11.76 6.18 -7.93
#